data_AF-A0A9C9GAX3-F1
#
_entry.id   AF-A0A9C9GAX3-F1
#
_cell.length_a   1.000
_cell.length_b   1.000
_cell.length_c   1.000
_cell.angle_alpha   90.00
_cell.angle_beta   90.00
_cell.angle_gamma   90.00
#
_symmetry.space_group_name_H-M   'P 1'
#
loop_
_entity.id
_entity.type
_entity.pdbx_description
1 polymer ?
#
loop_
_entity_poly.entity_id
_entity_poly.type
_entity_poly.pdbx_seq_one_letter_code
_entity_poly.pdbx_strand_id
1 'polypeptide(L)'
;MKHIEQYLMSCRELTAFCSQNGWIDNDTLSYEILEENDHHIVAFVQFEEILMEGTGCISGRIPCQGKLCLTLDHYGQVSQAELL
;
A
#
# COMPACT_ATOMS: atom_id res chain seq x y z
N MET A 1 14.75 5.43 2.12
CA MET A 1 13.32 5.76 1.89
C MET A 1 12.78 5.40 0.51
N LYS A 2 13.46 5.66 -0.64
CA LYS A 2 12.98 5.26 -1.98
C LYS A 2 12.56 3.78 -2.13
N HIS A 3 13.19 2.88 -1.36
CA HIS A 3 12.88 1.45 -1.39
C HIS A 3 11.49 1.11 -0.81
N ILE A 4 10.97 1.88 0.15
CA ILE A 4 9.65 1.65 0.75
C ILE A 4 8.57 2.08 -0.22
N GLU A 5 8.68 3.28 -0.79
CA GLU A 5 7.74 3.77 -1.80
C GLU A 5 7.64 2.82 -3.00
N GLN A 6 8.79 2.38 -3.54
CA GLN A 6 8.84 1.41 -4.64
C GLN A 6 8.22 0.07 -4.24
N TYR A 7 8.46 -0.40 -3.02
CA TYR A 7 7.85 -1.62 -2.52
C TYR A 7 6.33 -1.46 -2.45
N LEU A 8 5.83 -0.39 -1.82
CA LEU A 8 4.39 -0.13 -1.64
C LEU A 8 3.63 -0.06 -2.97
N MET A 9 4.20 0.57 -4.02
CA MET A 9 3.60 0.61 -5.36
C MET A 9 3.39 -0.76 -6.02
N SER A 10 4.08 -1.79 -5.52
CA SER A 10 3.99 -3.18 -5.98
C SER A 10 3.47 -4.17 -4.93
N CYS A 11 3.12 -3.65 -3.73
CA CYS A 11 2.74 -4.42 -2.55
C CYS A 11 1.31 -4.96 -2.72
N ARG A 12 1.19 -6.29 -2.85
CA ARG A 12 -0.10 -6.94 -3.12
C ARG A 12 -1.00 -6.92 -1.89
N GLU A 13 -0.40 -6.89 -0.71
CA GLU A 13 -1.07 -6.84 0.58
C GLU A 13 -1.96 -5.60 0.70
N LEU A 14 -1.63 -4.50 0.00
CA LEU A 14 -2.47 -3.31 -0.04
C LEU A 14 -3.87 -3.56 -0.62
N THR A 15 -4.05 -4.57 -1.49
CA THR A 15 -5.36 -4.87 -2.06
C THR A 15 -6.36 -5.35 -1.01
N ALA A 16 -5.88 -5.83 0.15
CA ALA A 16 -6.77 -6.20 1.25
C ALA A 16 -7.40 -4.98 1.95
N PHE A 17 -6.93 -3.76 1.69
CA PHE A 17 -7.61 -2.52 2.09
C PHE A 17 -8.65 -2.05 1.05
N CYS A 18 -8.70 -2.64 -0.15
CA CYS A 18 -9.71 -2.34 -1.15
C CYS A 18 -11.09 -2.85 -0.68
N SER A 19 -12.11 -2.06 -0.92
CA SER A 19 -13.49 -2.35 -0.50
C SER A 19 -14.26 -3.20 -1.52
N GLN A 20 -13.94 -3.06 -2.82
CA GLN A 20 -14.66 -3.70 -3.92
C GLN A 20 -13.73 -4.44 -4.88
N ASN A 21 -12.50 -4.74 -4.46
CA ASN A 21 -11.47 -5.37 -5.28
C ASN A 21 -11.18 -4.59 -6.58
N GLY A 22 -11.28 -3.27 -6.52
CA GLY A 22 -10.85 -2.34 -7.55
C GLY A 22 -9.33 -2.24 -7.64
N TRP A 23 -8.86 -1.28 -8.42
CA TRP A 23 -7.43 -1.10 -8.70
C TRP A 23 -6.85 -0.01 -7.82
N ILE A 24 -5.65 -0.22 -7.30
CA ILE A 24 -4.94 0.82 -6.52
C ILE A 24 -4.44 1.90 -7.49
N ASP A 25 -4.82 3.15 -7.26
CA ASP A 25 -4.26 4.30 -7.95
C ASP A 25 -2.93 4.71 -7.32
N ASN A 26 -1.82 4.25 -7.89
CA ASN A 26 -0.47 4.56 -7.41
C ASN A 26 -0.14 6.05 -7.44
N ASP A 27 -0.81 6.87 -8.25
CA ASP A 27 -0.59 8.33 -8.27
C ASP A 27 -1.13 9.01 -7.00
N THR A 28 -2.00 8.31 -6.27
CA THR A 28 -2.62 8.77 -5.02
C THR A 28 -2.06 8.08 -3.78
N LEU A 29 -1.19 7.08 -3.97
CA LEU A 29 -0.58 6.32 -2.90
C LEU A 29 0.35 7.22 -2.08
N SER A 30 0.07 7.33 -0.79
CA SER A 30 0.87 8.06 0.18
C SER A 30 1.04 7.23 1.45
N TYR A 31 2.10 7.51 2.20
CA TYR A 31 2.39 6.79 3.43
C TYR A 31 3.06 7.67 4.48
N GLU A 32 2.84 7.31 5.74
CA GLU A 32 3.46 7.90 6.92
C GLU A 32 4.10 6.77 7.73
N ILE A 33 5.37 6.93 8.12
CA ILE A 33 6.04 6.00 9.03
C ILE A 33 5.61 6.35 10.45
N LEU A 34 4.94 5.41 11.11
CA LEU A 34 4.49 5.54 12.50
C LEU A 34 5.55 5.03 13.49
N GLU A 35 6.27 3.97 13.11
CA GLU A 35 7.32 3.36 13.91
C GLU A 35 8.40 2.79 12.98
N GLU A 36 9.67 2.92 13.36
CA GLU A 36 10.82 2.36 12.64
C GLU A 36 11.83 1.83 13.65
N ASN A 37 12.26 0.59 13.44
CA ASN A 37 13.38 -0.04 14.14
C ASN A 37 14.23 -0.84 13.15
N ASP A 38 15.30 -1.46 13.64
CA ASP A 38 16.28 -2.16 12.80
C ASP A 38 15.70 -3.30 11.93
N HIS A 39 14.54 -3.84 12.31
CA HIS A 39 13.93 -5.01 11.65
C HIS A 39 12.52 -4.75 11.11
N HIS A 40 11.84 -3.70 11.59
CA HIS A 40 10.44 -3.44 11.25
C HIS A 40 10.15 -1.96 11.02
N ILE A 41 9.24 -1.71 10.08
CA ILE A 41 8.65 -0.40 9.84
C ILE A 41 7.13 -0.55 9.89
N VAL A 42 6.48 0.23 10.76
CA VAL A 42 5.02 0.37 10.75
C VAL A 42 4.68 1.59 9.91
N ALA A 43 3.98 1.37 8.79
CA ALA A 43 3.51 2.42 7.92
C ALA A 43 1.99 2.53 7.96
N PHE A 44 1.49 3.75 8.02
CA PHE A 44 0.12 4.07 7.64
C PHE A 44 0.10 4.43 6.16
N VAL A 45 -0.84 3.85 5.40
CA VAL A 45 -0.97 4.05 3.96
C VAL A 45 -2.35 4.57 3.61
N GLN A 46 -2.40 5.41 2.58
CA GLN A 46 -3.63 5.95 2.01
C GLN A 46 -3.52 5.97 0.49
N PHE A 47 -4.60 5.61 -0.20
CA PHE A 47 -4.69 5.63 -1.67
C PHE A 47 -6.15 5.65 -2.12
N GLU A 48 -6.39 5.88 -3.40
CA GLU A 48 -7.70 5.71 -4.03
C GLU A 48 -7.79 4.35 -4.73
N GLU A 49 -8.86 3.60 -4.43
CA GLU A 49 -9.30 2.43 -5.20
C GLU A 49 -10.15 2.93 -6.39
N ILE A 50 -9.69 2.67 -7.61
CA ILE A 50 -10.41 2.93 -8.86
C ILE A 50 -11.33 1.76 -9.17
N LEU A 51 -12.61 2.06 -9.35
CA LEU A 51 -13.59 1.12 -9.88
C LEU A 51 -13.71 1.30 -11.39
N MET A 52 -13.66 0.20 -12.14
CA MET A 52 -13.88 0.19 -13.58
C MET A 52 -15.18 -0.52 -13.93
N GLU A 53 -15.94 0.04 -14.87
CA GLU A 53 -17.03 -0.67 -15.53
C GLU A 53 -16.49 -1.46 -16.74
N GLY A 54 -17.25 -2.47 -17.18
CA GLY A 54 -16.87 -3.43 -18.23
C GLY A 54 -16.57 -2.85 -19.62
N THR A 55 -16.59 -1.53 -19.80
CA THR A 55 -16.21 -0.81 -21.03
C THR A 55 -14.90 -0.02 -20.89
N GLY A 56 -14.19 -0.14 -19.75
CA GLY A 56 -12.95 0.59 -19.49
C GLY A 56 -13.15 2.02 -18.98
N CYS A 57 -14.38 2.39 -18.62
CA CYS A 57 -14.69 3.67 -17.98
C CYS A 57 -14.51 3.57 -16.47
N ILE A 58 -13.96 4.61 -15.85
CA ILE A 58 -13.91 4.74 -14.39
C ILE A 58 -15.33 5.01 -13.88
N SER A 59 -15.89 4.09 -13.09
CA SER A 59 -17.19 4.29 -12.42
C SER A 59 -17.08 5.06 -11.11
N GLY A 60 -15.91 5.05 -10.48
CA GLY A 60 -15.73 5.71 -9.21
C GLY A 60 -14.32 5.57 -8.64
N ARG A 61 -14.09 6.33 -7.57
CA ARG A 61 -12.88 6.31 -6.75
C ARG A 61 -13.32 6.18 -5.29
N ILE A 62 -12.68 5.28 -4.53
CA ILE A 62 -12.96 5.06 -3.11
C ILE A 62 -11.68 5.30 -2.32
N PRO A 63 -11.67 6.19 -1.31
CA PRO A 63 -10.51 6.35 -0.46
C PRO A 63 -10.31 5.10 0.42
N CYS A 64 -9.12 4.52 0.35
CA CYS A 64 -8.67 3.38 1.12
C CYS A 64 -7.52 3.79 2.03
N GLN A 65 -7.46 3.19 3.23
CA GLN A 65 -6.39 3.42 4.17
C GLN A 65 -6.20 2.24 5.11
N GLY A 66 -5.02 2.10 5.65
CA GLY A 66 -4.69 1.01 6.56
C GLY A 66 -3.31 1.13 7.16
N LYS A 67 -2.99 0.20 8.05
CA LYS A 67 -1.65 0.07 8.64
C LYS A 67 -1.04 -1.24 8.19
N LEU A 68 0.26 -1.21 7.91
CA LEU A 68 1.02 -2.40 7.64
C LEU A 68 2.35 -2.38 8.40
N CYS A 69 2.77 -3.58 8.80
CA CYS A 69 4.11 -3.85 9.31
C CYS A 69 4.95 -4.40 8.16
N LEU A 70 6.07 -3.73 7.88
CA LEU A 70 7.08 -4.17 6.92
C LEU A 70 8.25 -4.79 7.69
N THR A 71 8.62 -6.03 7.37
CA THR A 71 9.83 -6.66 7.90
C THR A 71 10.99 -6.40 6.96
N LEU A 72 12.10 -5.93 7.51
CA LEU A 72 13.33 -5.66 6.78
C LEU A 72 14.30 -6.85 6.86
N ASP A 73 15.01 -7.12 5.77
CA ASP A 73 16.15 -8.04 5.76
C ASP A 73 17.42 -7.37 6.31
N HIS A 74 18.53 -8.13 6.38
CA HIS A 74 19.83 -7.62 6.84
C HIS A 74 20.47 -6.58 5.91
N TYR A 75 19.88 -6.32 4.74
CA TYR A 75 20.26 -5.22 3.84
C TYR A 75 19.34 -4.00 3.98
N GLY A 76 18.34 -4.04 4.88
CA GLY A 76 17.34 -2.99 5.05
C GLY A 76 16.30 -2.97 3.93
N GLN A 77 16.16 -4.06 3.17
CA GLN A 77 15.13 -4.21 2.14
C GLN A 77 13.88 -4.88 2.72
N VAL A 78 12.71 -4.49 2.22
CA VAL A 78 11.46 -5.10 2.64
C VAL A 78 11.41 -6.55 2.15
N SER A 79 11.32 -7.49 3.10
CA SER A 79 11.21 -8.92 2.83
C SER A 79 9.78 -9.45 3.00
N GLN A 80 8.96 -8.78 3.82
CA GLN A 80 7.59 -9.18 4.11
C GLN A 80 6.73 -7.96 4.48
N ALA A 81 5.44 -8.03 4.18
CA ALA A 81 4.43 -7.09 4.63
C ALA A 81 3.27 -7.83 5.31
N GLU A 82 2.77 -7.27 6.41
CA GLU A 82 1.62 -7.78 7.16
C GLU A 82 0.65 -6.65 7.47
N LEU A 83 -0.65 -6.89 7.33
CA LEU A 83 -1.69 -5.92 7.70
C LEU A 83 -1.86 -5.89 9.23
N LEU A 84 -2.17 -4.70 9.77
CA LEU A 84 -2.43 -4.46 11.20
C LEU A 84 -3.87 -4.05 11.48
#